data_AF-A0A5D2MJC2-F1
#
_entry.id   AF-A0A5D2MJC2-F1
#
_cell.length_a   1.000
_cell.length_b   1.000
_cell.length_c   1.000
_cell.angle_alpha   90.00
_cell.angle_beta   90.00
_cell.angle_gamma   90.00
#
_symmetry.space_group_name_H-M   'P 1'
#
loop_
_entity.id
_entity.type
_entity.pdbx_description
1 polymer ?
#
loop_
_entity_poly.entity_id
_entity_poly.type
_entity_poly.pdbx_seq_one_letter_code
_entity_poly.pdbx_strand_id
1 'polypeptide(L)'
;MNGASWRLSCFYGYSKHTHRRDSWHLLRELVGSNNESWLVMGDFNDIESNSEKEGGDVYHYLIESFKRALANCDLKDAAWYKQIFTWERECGAKHWVYEK
;
A
#
# COMPACT_ATOMS: atom_id res chain seq x y z
N MET A 1 -29.52 -9.67 -17.33
CA MET A 1 -28.93 -8.66 -16.41
C MET A 1 -27.46 -8.57 -16.78
N ASN A 2 -27.01 -7.49 -17.40
CA ASN A 2 -25.57 -7.23 -17.52
C ASN A 2 -25.12 -6.59 -16.21
N GLY A 3 -24.62 -7.42 -15.28
CA GLY A 3 -23.95 -6.91 -14.09
C GLY A 3 -22.62 -6.26 -14.46
N ALA A 4 -22.23 -5.20 -13.77
CA ALA A 4 -20.88 -4.65 -13.92
C ALA A 4 -19.86 -5.71 -13.46
N SER A 5 -18.90 -6.03 -14.33
CA SER A 5 -17.77 -6.91 -13.98
C SER A 5 -16.77 -6.13 -13.13
N TRP A 6 -16.23 -6.78 -12.10
CA TRP A 6 -15.22 -6.21 -11.22
C TRP A 6 -14.21 -7.29 -10.83
N ARG A 7 -13.01 -6.84 -10.45
CA ARG A 7 -11.88 -7.71 -10.12
C ARG A 7 -11.36 -7.42 -8.73
N LEU A 8 -11.06 -8.48 -7.98
CA LEU A 8 -10.27 -8.43 -6.75
C LEU A 8 -8.86 -8.94 -6.99
N SER A 9 -7.86 -8.27 -6.43
CA SER A 9 -6.51 -8.81 -6.31
C SER A 9 -6.02 -8.70 -4.88
N CYS A 10 -5.54 -9.82 -4.33
CA CYS A 10 -4.86 -9.84 -3.05
C CYS A 10 -3.36 -9.64 -3.28
N PHE A 11 -2.78 -8.63 -2.66
CA PHE A 11 -1.40 -8.20 -2.86
C PHE A 11 -0.58 -8.40 -1.58
N TYR A 12 0.64 -8.90 -1.74
CA TYR A 12 1.63 -8.98 -0.66
C TYR A 12 2.94 -8.35 -1.16
N GLY A 13 3.22 -7.15 -0.68
CA GLY A 13 4.41 -6.38 -1.00
C GLY A 13 5.67 -6.90 -0.32
N TYR A 14 6.83 -6.50 -0.82
CA TYR A 14 8.11 -6.84 -0.20
C TYR A 14 8.34 -5.97 1.02
N SER A 15 8.58 -6.56 2.18
CA SER A 15 8.86 -5.82 3.42
C SER A 15 10.16 -4.99 3.38
N LYS A 16 11.17 -5.41 2.59
CA LYS A 16 12.46 -4.73 2.49
C LYS A 16 12.39 -3.50 1.60
N HIS A 17 12.88 -2.36 2.10
CA HIS A 17 12.93 -1.08 1.38
C HIS A 17 13.60 -1.18 -0.01
N THR A 18 14.65 -2.01 -0.12
CA THR A 18 15.39 -2.18 -1.36
C THR A 18 14.57 -2.85 -2.47
N HIS A 19 13.50 -3.58 -2.14
CA HIS A 19 12.68 -4.33 -3.10
C HIS A 19 11.29 -3.71 -3.33
N ARG A 20 11.01 -2.55 -2.72
CA ARG A 20 9.73 -1.85 -2.89
C ARG A 20 9.42 -1.50 -4.34
N ARG A 21 10.46 -1.14 -5.08
CA ARG A 21 10.35 -0.85 -6.50
C ARG A 21 9.78 -2.04 -7.30
N ASP A 22 10.14 -3.26 -6.92
CA ASP A 22 9.65 -4.48 -7.56
C ASP A 22 8.18 -4.72 -7.21
N SER A 23 7.77 -4.46 -5.96
CA SER A 23 6.35 -4.47 -5.56
C SER A 23 5.52 -3.48 -6.38
N TRP A 24 6.02 -2.26 -6.60
CA TRP A 24 5.30 -1.27 -7.38
C TRP A 24 5.26 -1.61 -8.87
N HIS A 25 6.31 -2.27 -9.40
CA HIS A 25 6.29 -2.79 -10.77
C HIS A 25 5.25 -3.89 -10.93
N LEU A 26 5.21 -4.85 -10.00
CA LEU A 26 4.19 -5.89 -9.97
C LEU A 26 2.78 -5.30 -9.90
N LEU A 27 2.57 -4.28 -9.06
CA LEU A 27 1.27 -3.60 -8.97
C LEU A 27 0.84 -3.00 -10.32
N ARG A 28 1.76 -2.38 -11.07
CA ARG A 28 1.50 -1.86 -12.42
C ARG A 28 1.23 -2.96 -13.44
N GLU A 29 1.94 -4.08 -13.36
CA GLU A 29 1.68 -5.24 -14.21
C GLU A 29 0.29 -5.84 -13.95
N LEU A 30 -0.17 -5.83 -12.69
CA LEU A 30 -1.49 -6.30 -12.31
C LEU A 30 -2.63 -5.43 -12.87
N VAL A 31 -2.44 -4.11 -13.05
CA VAL A 31 -3.41 -3.26 -13.77
C VAL A 31 -3.62 -3.80 -15.18
N GLY A 32 -2.51 -4.03 -15.90
CA GLY A 32 -2.52 -4.48 -17.28
C GLY A 32 -3.32 -3.55 -18.20
N SER A 33 -3.96 -4.12 -19.22
CA SER A 33 -4.89 -3.44 -20.13
C SER A 33 -6.37 -3.68 -19.76
N ASN A 34 -6.65 -3.98 -18.49
CA ASN A 34 -8.01 -4.32 -18.05
C ASN A 34 -8.80 -3.05 -17.67
N ASN A 35 -10.00 -2.89 -18.23
CA ASN A 35 -10.89 -1.76 -17.97
C ASN A 35 -11.97 -2.06 -16.91
N GLU A 36 -11.93 -3.20 -16.25
CA GLU A 36 -12.85 -3.54 -15.16
C GLU A 36 -12.55 -2.74 -13.89
N SER A 37 -13.59 -2.43 -13.11
CA SER A 37 -13.42 -1.86 -11.77
C SER A 37 -12.54 -2.79 -10.92
N TRP A 38 -11.49 -2.23 -10.33
CA TRP A 38 -10.46 -3.01 -9.66
C TRP A 38 -10.36 -2.65 -8.18
N LEU A 39 -10.46 -3.66 -7.32
CA LEU A 39 -10.16 -3.59 -5.90
C LEU A 39 -8.88 -4.36 -5.62
N VAL A 40 -7.93 -3.71 -4.95
CA VAL A 40 -6.71 -4.35 -4.45
C VAL A 40 -6.71 -4.27 -2.94
N MET A 41 -6.40 -5.38 -2.29
CA MET A 41 -6.29 -5.45 -0.83
C MET A 41 -5.13 -6.34 -0.43
N GLY A 42 -4.66 -6.20 0.80
CA GLY A 42 -3.61 -7.04 1.37
C GLY A 42 -2.56 -6.20 2.08
N ASP A 43 -1.38 -6.77 2.24
CA ASP A 43 -0.26 -6.15 2.94
C ASP A 43 0.69 -5.54 1.92
N PHE A 44 0.57 -4.24 1.70
CA PHE A 44 1.47 -3.52 0.80
C PHE A 44 2.86 -3.33 1.43
N ASN A 45 2.95 -3.42 2.75
CA ASN A 45 4.07 -2.99 3.58
C ASN A 45 4.49 -1.51 3.33
N ASP A 46 3.78 -0.73 2.51
CA ASP A 46 4.10 0.66 2.14
C ASP A 46 3.03 1.59 2.71
N ILE A 47 3.42 2.80 3.09
CA ILE A 47 2.51 3.85 3.59
C ILE A 47 2.37 5.00 2.57
N GLU A 48 1.18 5.57 2.47
CA GLU A 48 0.84 6.70 1.59
C GLU A 48 1.02 8.07 2.26
N SER A 49 1.12 8.11 3.60
CA SER A 49 1.27 9.34 4.37
C SER A 49 2.11 9.12 5.63
N ASN A 50 2.82 10.17 6.05
CA ASN A 50 3.49 10.20 7.36
C ASN A 50 2.52 9.94 8.52
N SER A 51 1.26 10.32 8.37
CA SER A 51 0.24 10.11 9.40
C SER A 51 -0.09 8.63 9.62
N GLU A 52 0.25 7.75 8.69
CA GLU A 52 0.02 6.30 8.78
C GLU A 52 1.12 5.58 9.55
N LYS A 53 2.09 6.32 10.10
CA LYS A 53 3.20 5.77 10.88
C LYS A 53 3.37 6.51 12.20
N GLU A 54 3.62 5.75 13.26
CA GLU A 54 4.06 6.29 14.55
C GLU A 54 5.36 5.60 14.99
N GLY A 55 6.36 6.39 15.37
CA GLY A 55 7.70 5.90 15.69
C GLY A 55 8.52 5.45 14.46
N GLY A 56 9.81 5.18 14.67
CA GLY A 56 10.75 4.80 13.61
C GLY A 56 11.01 5.90 12.58
N ASP A 57 11.77 5.55 11.53
CA ASP A 57 12.16 6.49 10.48
C ASP A 57 11.09 6.63 9.40
N VAL A 58 10.88 7.86 8.93
CA VAL A 58 10.03 8.17 7.78
C VAL A 58 10.90 8.41 6.56
N TYR A 59 10.60 7.69 5.47
CA TYR A 59 11.33 7.81 4.21
C TYR A 59 10.43 8.44 3.14
N HIS A 60 10.46 9.77 3.04
CA HIS A 60 9.60 10.54 2.13
C HIS A 60 9.67 10.06 0.67
N TYR A 61 10.84 9.66 0.19
CA TYR A 61 10.99 9.17 -1.18
C TYR A 61 10.23 7.86 -1.44
N LEU A 62 10.06 6.98 -0.43
CA LEU A 62 9.27 5.76 -0.54
C LEU A 62 7.79 6.10 -0.63
N ILE A 63 7.31 7.00 0.24
CA ILE A 63 5.93 7.48 0.25
C ILE A 63 5.57 8.11 -1.11
N GLU A 64 6.38 9.04 -1.60
CA GLU A 64 6.16 9.69 -2.90
C GLU A 64 6.15 8.69 -4.05
N SER A 65 7.06 7.72 -4.02
CA SER A 65 7.16 6.70 -5.08
C SER A 65 5.98 5.72 -5.03
N PHE A 66 5.52 5.33 -3.84
CA PHE A 66 4.35 4.48 -3.67
C PHE A 66 3.08 5.20 -4.12
N LYS A 67 2.87 6.46 -3.72
CA LYS A 67 1.77 7.30 -4.22
C LYS A 67 1.77 7.41 -5.75
N ARG A 68 2.96 7.55 -6.35
CA ARG A 68 3.10 7.58 -7.80
C ARG A 68 2.75 6.23 -8.44
N ALA A 69 3.11 5.11 -7.80
CA ALA A 69 2.70 3.79 -8.25
C ALA A 69 1.18 3.62 -8.22
N LEU A 70 0.51 4.03 -7.15
CA LEU A 70 -0.96 4.02 -7.03
C LEU A 70 -1.62 4.90 -8.10
N ALA A 71 -1.11 6.12 -8.29
CA ALA A 71 -1.61 7.04 -9.32
C ALA A 71 -1.45 6.47 -10.74
N ASN A 72 -0.33 5.80 -11.03
CA ASN A 72 -0.13 5.11 -12.32
C ASN A 72 -1.13 3.95 -12.53
N CYS A 73 -1.73 3.45 -11.46
CA CYS A 73 -2.71 2.37 -11.47
C CYS A 73 -4.16 2.88 -11.34
N ASP A 74 -4.38 4.20 -11.29
CA ASP A 74 -5.65 4.85 -10.93
C ASP A 74 -6.28 4.31 -9.63
N LEU A 75 -5.42 3.89 -8.70
CA LEU A 75 -5.83 3.39 -7.40
C LEU A 75 -5.89 4.55 -6.39
N LYS A 76 -6.87 4.46 -5.49
CA LYS A 76 -7.03 5.35 -4.35
C LYS A 76 -7.32 4.51 -3.13
N ASP A 77 -6.79 4.92 -1.98
CA ASP A 77 -7.13 4.30 -0.71
C ASP A 77 -8.64 4.40 -0.46
N ALA A 78 -9.23 3.27 -0.05
CA ALA A 78 -10.60 3.22 0.37
C ALA A 78 -10.67 3.85 1.77
N ALA A 79 -11.02 5.14 1.83
CA ALA A 79 -11.03 5.90 3.08
C ALA A 79 -11.79 5.17 4.20
N TRP A 80 -11.06 4.76 5.24
CA TRP A 80 -11.65 4.21 6.46
C TRP A 80 -11.93 5.34 7.46
N TYR A 81 -13.05 5.24 8.17
CA TYR A 81 -13.53 6.28 9.10
C TYR A 81 -12.57 6.54 10.28
N LYS A 82 -11.56 5.69 10.50
CA LYS A 82 -10.55 5.84 11.55
C LYS A 82 -9.17 5.52 10.99
N GLN A 83 -8.15 6.28 11.42
CA GLN A 83 -6.76 5.83 11.31
C GLN A 83 -6.59 4.62 12.21
N ILE A 84 -6.45 3.44 11.60
CA ILE A 84 -6.18 2.18 12.28
C ILE A 84 -4.80 1.75 11.80
N PHE A 85 -3.86 1.59 12.73
CA PHE A 85 -2.61 0.88 12.44
C PHE A 85 -2.94 -0.61 12.29
N THR A 86 -2.45 -1.24 11.23
CA THR A 86 -2.64 -2.69 11.01
C THR A 86 -1.41 -3.51 11.39
N TRP A 87 -0.29 -2.85 11.66
CA TRP A 87 0.96 -3.47 12.03
C TRP A 87 1.65 -2.75 13.20
N GLU A 88 2.28 -3.52 14.07
CA GLU A 88 3.10 -3.03 15.18
C GLU A 88 4.38 -3.86 15.36
N ARG A 89 5.45 -3.22 15.82
CA ARG A 89 6.70 -3.89 16.19
C ARG A 89 7.41 -3.20 17.33
N GLU A 90 7.94 -4.00 18.24
CA GLU A 90 8.88 -3.57 19.27
C GLU A 90 10.29 -3.38 18.66
N CYS A 91 10.84 -2.18 18.83
CA CYS A 91 12.17 -1.76 18.40
C CYS A 91 13.07 -1.53 19.63
N GLY A 92 13.33 -2.60 20.38
CA GLY A 92 14.05 -2.56 21.65
C GLY A 92 13.16 -2.18 22.83
N ALA A 93 13.72 -2.19 24.04
CA ALA A 93 12.97 -2.32 25.30
C ALA A 93 11.89 -1.27 25.61
N LYS A 94 11.78 -0.16 24.84
CA LYS A 94 10.79 0.92 25.05
C LYS A 94 10.34 1.67 23.79
N HIS A 95 10.70 1.23 22.59
CA HIS A 95 10.28 1.93 21.36
C HIS A 95 9.37 1.03 20.54
N TRP A 96 8.20 1.55 20.19
CA TRP A 96 7.27 0.87 19.31
C TRP A 96 7.19 1.59 17.98
N VAL A 97 6.98 0.82 16.93
CA VAL A 97 6.68 1.31 15.59
C VAL A 97 5.32 0.79 15.21
N TYR A 98 4.44 1.69 14.75
CA TYR A 98 3.12 1.38 14.25
C TYR A 98 3.00 1.83 12.81
N GLU A 99 2.37 1.02 11.97
CA GLU A 99 2.10 1.31 10.57
C GLU A 99 0.66 0.89 10.22
N LYS A 100 0.02 1.63 9.32
CA LYS A 100 -1.24 1.20 8.70
C LYS A 100 -1.00 0.06 7.72
#